data_AF-A0A1U7EEV6-F1
#
_entry.id   AF-A0A1U7EEV6-F1
#
_cell.length_a   1.000
_cell.length_b   1.000
_cell.length_c   1.000
_cell.angle_alpha   90.00
_cell.angle_beta   90.00
_cell.angle_gamma   90.00
#
_symmetry.space_group_name_H-M   'P 1'
#
loop_
_entity.id
_entity.type
_entity.pdbx_description
1 polymer ?
#
loop_
_entity_poly.entity_id
_entity_poly.type
_entity_poly.pdbx_seq_one_letter_code
_entity_poly.pdbx_strand_id
1 'polypeptide(L)'
;MRNRIKQLLNKEEGFTLVELLGVIVILAIILAIAVPGIGKVIENAEVKTEENQKELVLDAAQLYFLQIKDDDNKVTVSDLEENGFLEKKEERKEYEVTKVKDTETGKETFTITPD
;
A
#
# COMPACT_ATOMS: atom_id res chain seq x y z
N MET A 1 49.04 39.03 5.84
CA MET A 1 48.01 38.36 5.00
C MET A 1 46.82 37.78 5.79
N ARG A 2 46.93 37.51 7.10
CA ARG A 2 45.84 36.93 7.93
C ARG A 2 44.58 37.80 8.09
N ASN A 3 44.69 39.12 7.92
CA ASN A 3 43.57 40.04 8.19
C ASN A 3 42.50 40.07 7.09
N ARG A 4 42.82 39.69 5.85
CA ARG A 4 41.86 39.64 4.74
C ARG A 4 40.91 38.44 4.84
N ILE A 5 41.39 37.33 5.38
CA ILE A 5 40.59 36.10 5.56
C ILE A 5 39.52 36.31 6.64
N LYS A 6 39.85 37.00 7.74
CA LYS A 6 38.86 37.37 8.78
C LYS A 6 37.76 38.32 8.26
N GLN A 7 38.08 39.20 7.31
CA GLN A 7 37.09 40.10 6.71
C GLN A 7 36.15 39.42 5.74
N LEU A 8 36.55 38.29 5.13
CA LEU A 8 35.69 37.50 4.25
C LEU A 8 34.73 36.60 5.03
N LEU A 9 35.16 36.08 6.19
CA LEU A 9 34.32 35.26 7.07
C LEU A 9 33.27 36.08 7.86
N ASN A 10 33.51 37.38 8.05
CA ASN A 10 32.57 38.28 8.73
C ASN A 10 31.56 38.95 7.78
N LYS A 11 31.49 38.52 6.50
CA LYS A 11 30.49 38.96 5.53
C LYS A 11 29.38 37.92 5.41
N GLU A 12 28.71 37.63 6.51
CA GLU A 12 27.46 36.89 6.46
C GLU A 12 26.33 37.91 6.28
N GLU A 13 25.94 38.13 5.03
CA GLU A 13 24.73 38.88 4.73
C GLU A 13 23.53 38.03 5.19
N GLY A 14 22.89 38.46 6.28
CA GLY A 14 21.76 37.75 6.87
C GLY A 14 20.53 37.80 5.98
N PHE A 15 19.81 36.67 5.90
CA PHE A 15 18.55 36.56 5.18
C PHE A 15 17.50 37.51 5.78
N THR A 16 16.76 38.23 4.95
CA THR A 16 15.69 39.12 5.43
C THR A 16 14.38 38.35 5.62
N LEU A 17 13.56 38.79 6.57
CA LEU A 17 12.22 38.19 6.76
C LEU A 17 11.32 38.34 5.53
N VAL A 18 11.53 39.39 4.72
CA VAL A 18 10.77 39.64 3.50
C VAL A 18 11.07 38.58 2.43
N GLU A 19 12.34 38.18 2.29
CA GLU A 19 12.72 37.10 1.37
C GLU A 19 12.12 35.76 1.80
N LEU A 20 12.14 35.47 3.11
CA LEU A 20 11.53 34.25 3.64
C LEU A 20 10.01 34.24 3.44
N LEU A 21 9.36 35.39 3.62
CA LEU A 21 7.92 35.55 3.40
C LEU A 21 7.54 35.26 1.94
N GLY A 22 8.31 35.76 0.98
CA GLY A 22 8.08 35.50 -0.45
C GLY A 22 8.09 34.01 -0.79
N VAL A 23 9.02 33.24 -0.22
CA VAL A 23 9.10 31.79 -0.43
C VAL A 23 7.88 31.07 0.12
N ILE A 24 7.43 31.42 1.32
CA ILE A 24 6.26 30.80 1.95
C ILE A 24 4.99 31.07 1.13
N VAL A 25 4.84 32.28 0.56
CA VAL A 25 3.70 32.60 -0.31
C VAL A 25 3.67 31.71 -1.55
N ILE A 26 4.81 31.52 -2.21
CA ILE A 26 4.90 30.64 -3.38
C ILE A 26 4.59 29.18 -3.00
N LEU A 27 5.13 28.70 -1.88
CA LEU A 27 4.84 27.35 -1.37
C LEU A 27 3.34 27.16 -1.06
N ALA A 28 2.68 28.16 -0.48
CA ALA A 28 1.26 28.11 -0.19
C ALA A 28 0.39 27.98 -1.46
N ILE A 29 0.75 28.71 -2.52
CA ILE A 29 0.06 28.63 -3.83
C ILE A 29 0.23 27.24 -4.45
N ILE A 30 1.45 26.68 -4.40
CA ILE A 30 1.73 25.33 -4.92
C ILE A 30 0.94 24.28 -4.12
N LEU A 31 0.97 24.35 -2.78
CA LEU A 31 0.26 23.40 -1.92
C LEU A 31 -1.26 23.45 -2.13
N ALA A 32 -1.84 24.64 -2.32
CA ALA A 32 -3.27 24.80 -2.55
C ALA A 32 -3.78 24.01 -3.77
N ILE A 33 -2.99 23.90 -4.85
CA ILE A 33 -3.33 23.14 -6.05
C ILE A 33 -2.90 21.67 -5.95
N ALA A 34 -1.75 21.40 -5.31
CA ALA A 34 -1.17 20.05 -5.25
C ALA A 34 -1.93 19.09 -4.32
N VAL A 35 -2.35 19.55 -3.13
CA VAL A 35 -3.02 18.72 -2.12
C VAL A 35 -4.29 18.01 -2.63
N PRO A 36 -5.25 18.70 -3.29
CA PRO A 36 -6.47 18.02 -3.77
C PRO A 36 -6.19 16.94 -4.84
N GLY A 37 -5.10 17.04 -5.59
CA GLY A 37 -4.72 16.04 -6.59
C GLY A 37 -4.18 14.73 -6.01
N ILE A 38 -3.55 14.78 -4.83
CA ILE A 38 -2.89 13.64 -4.20
C ILE A 38 -3.90 12.63 -3.62
N GLY A 39 -5.02 13.12 -3.04
CA GLY A 39 -6.00 12.25 -2.38
C GLY A 39 -6.57 11.15 -3.31
N LYS A 40 -6.93 11.52 -4.54
CA LYS A 40 -7.44 10.56 -5.53
C LYS A 40 -6.39 9.53 -5.95
N VAL A 41 -5.10 9.90 -5.99
CA VAL A 41 -4.02 8.97 -6.32
C VAL A 41 -3.86 7.94 -5.20
N ILE A 42 -3.92 8.37 -3.95
CA ILE A 42 -3.84 7.49 -2.78
C ILE A 42 -5.02 6.51 -2.76
N GLU A 43 -6.25 7.01 -2.90
CA GLU A 43 -7.45 6.16 -2.92
C GLU A 43 -7.36 5.07 -4.01
N ASN A 44 -6.94 5.44 -5.22
CA ASN A 44 -6.76 4.46 -6.30
C ASN A 44 -5.62 3.47 -6.02
N ALA A 45 -4.56 3.89 -5.32
CA ALA A 45 -3.47 2.99 -4.93
C ALA A 45 -3.93 2.00 -3.84
N GLU A 46 -4.73 2.45 -2.87
CA GLU A 46 -5.32 1.60 -1.84
C GLU A 46 -6.27 0.56 -2.44
N VAL A 47 -7.19 0.97 -3.32
CA VAL A 47 -8.13 0.05 -4.01
C VAL A 47 -7.36 -0.99 -4.81
N LYS A 48 -6.36 -0.59 -5.60
CA LYS A 48 -5.52 -1.53 -6.36
C LYS A 48 -4.73 -2.48 -5.46
N THR A 49 -4.25 -1.98 -4.33
CA THR A 49 -3.52 -2.82 -3.37
C THR A 49 -4.45 -3.87 -2.77
N GLU A 50 -5.69 -3.49 -2.44
CA GLU A 50 -6.70 -4.43 -1.96
C GLU A 50 -7.09 -5.47 -3.01
N GLU A 51 -7.29 -5.06 -4.26
CA GLU A 51 -7.57 -5.99 -5.37
C GLU A 51 -6.43 -7.00 -5.57
N ASN A 52 -5.19 -6.53 -5.61
CA ASN A 52 -4.01 -7.39 -5.73
C ASN A 52 -3.88 -8.34 -4.52
N GLN A 53 -4.19 -7.88 -3.30
CA GLN A 53 -4.18 -8.73 -2.12
C GLN A 53 -5.22 -9.85 -2.21
N LYS A 54 -6.44 -9.53 -2.68
CA LYS A 54 -7.48 -10.54 -2.90
C LYS A 54 -7.06 -11.59 -3.92
N GLU A 55 -6.42 -11.18 -5.02
CA GLU A 55 -5.88 -12.08 -6.03
C GLU A 55 -4.80 -13.02 -5.45
N LEU A 56 -3.85 -12.46 -4.68
CA LEU A 56 -2.83 -13.27 -4.00
C LEU A 56 -3.42 -14.30 -3.03
N VAL A 57 -4.46 -13.92 -2.28
CA VAL A 57 -5.16 -14.83 -1.36
C VAL A 57 -5.91 -15.92 -2.13
N LEU A 58 -6.57 -15.57 -3.24
CA LEU A 58 -7.26 -16.54 -4.10
C LEU A 58 -6.28 -17.54 -4.73
N ASP A 59 -5.11 -17.10 -5.18
CA ASP A 59 -4.09 -17.98 -5.74
C ASP A 59 -3.50 -18.91 -4.67
N ALA A 60 -3.23 -18.37 -3.48
CA ALA A 60 -2.79 -19.17 -2.34
C ALA A 60 -3.83 -20.22 -1.93
N ALA A 61 -5.11 -19.84 -1.88
CA ALA A 61 -6.22 -20.75 -1.58
C ALA A 61 -6.37 -21.84 -2.66
N GLN A 62 -6.25 -21.49 -3.94
CA GLN A 62 -6.26 -22.48 -5.02
C GLN A 62 -5.14 -23.51 -4.84
N LEU A 63 -3.92 -23.07 -4.52
CA LEU A 63 -2.81 -23.97 -4.25
C LEU A 63 -3.06 -24.83 -3.01
N TYR A 64 -3.64 -24.26 -1.95
CA TYR A 64 -4.03 -24.97 -0.73
C TYR A 64 -5.00 -26.11 -1.04
N PHE A 65 -6.12 -25.83 -1.72
CA PHE A 65 -7.14 -26.84 -2.06
C PHE A 65 -6.65 -27.90 -3.07
N LEU A 66 -5.58 -27.63 -3.82
CA LEU A 66 -4.96 -28.61 -4.71
C LEU A 66 -4.00 -29.56 -3.96
N GLN A 67 -3.31 -29.07 -2.93
CA GLN A 67 -2.29 -29.82 -2.20
C GLN A 67 -2.86 -30.55 -0.98
N ILE A 68 -3.66 -29.84 -0.19
CA ILE A 68 -4.29 -30.37 1.01
C ILE A 68 -5.65 -30.91 0.59
N LYS A 69 -5.77 -32.24 0.65
CA LYS A 69 -7.05 -32.93 0.48
C LYS A 69 -7.86 -32.79 1.76
N ASP A 70 -8.33 -31.58 2.00
CA ASP A 70 -9.33 -31.32 3.02
C ASP A 70 -10.74 -31.50 2.42
N ASP A 71 -11.66 -31.99 3.25
CA ASP A 71 -13.09 -32.02 2.90
C ASP A 71 -13.76 -30.66 3.17
N ASP A 72 -13.06 -29.74 3.84
CA ASP A 72 -13.53 -28.38 4.01
C ASP A 72 -13.44 -27.61 2.69
N ASN A 73 -14.48 -26.82 2.41
CA ASN A 73 -14.58 -25.97 1.24
C ASN A 73 -14.23 -24.52 1.57
N LYS A 74 -13.76 -24.24 2.78
CA LYS A 74 -13.38 -22.91 3.25
C LYS A 74 -11.93 -22.90 3.72
N VAL A 75 -11.27 -21.77 3.53
CA VAL A 75 -9.93 -21.50 4.05
C VAL A 75 -9.79 -20.01 4.33
N THR A 76 -9.22 -19.66 5.48
CA THR A 76 -8.98 -18.26 5.86
C THR A 76 -7.56 -17.82 5.51
N VAL A 77 -7.30 -16.51 5.49
CA VAL A 77 -5.94 -15.96 5.34
C VAL A 77 -5.00 -16.49 6.42
N SER A 78 -5.46 -16.57 7.67
CA SER A 78 -4.70 -17.15 8.77
C SER A 78 -4.26 -18.59 8.49
N ASP A 79 -5.16 -19.44 7.98
CA ASP A 79 -4.83 -20.83 7.63
C ASP A 79 -3.78 -20.89 6.51
N LEU A 80 -3.88 -20.02 5.51
CA LEU A 80 -2.93 -19.95 4.40
C LEU A 80 -1.53 -19.50 4.86
N GLU A 81 -1.47 -18.59 5.82
CA GLU A 81 -0.20 -18.14 6.42
C GLU A 81 0.45 -19.24 7.26
N GLU A 82 -0.34 -19.93 8.09
CA GLU A 82 0.15 -21.02 8.94
C GLU A 82 0.64 -22.22 8.14
N ASN A 83 -0.08 -22.56 7.05
CA ASN A 83 0.30 -23.64 6.15
C ASN A 83 1.37 -23.24 5.11
N GLY A 84 1.85 -21.99 5.13
CA GLY A 84 2.96 -21.52 4.29
C GLY A 84 2.60 -21.28 2.82
N PHE A 85 1.31 -21.20 2.49
CA PHE A 85 0.83 -20.85 1.14
C PHE A 85 0.81 -19.34 0.91
N LEU A 86 0.83 -18.55 1.98
CA LEU A 86 0.76 -17.09 1.92
C LEU A 86 1.76 -16.47 2.90
N GLU A 87 2.50 -15.44 2.47
CA GLU A 87 3.43 -14.73 3.35
C GLU A 87 2.68 -13.86 4.36
N LYS A 88 3.09 -13.91 5.64
CA LYS A 88 2.53 -13.09 6.71
C LYS A 88 2.81 -11.60 6.51
N LYS A 89 1.76 -10.77 6.57
CA LYS A 89 1.86 -9.30 6.51
C LYS A 89 0.96 -8.65 7.56
N GLU A 90 1.52 -7.78 8.41
CA GLU A 90 0.81 -7.17 9.55
C GLU A 90 -0.41 -6.31 9.15
N GLU A 91 -0.44 -5.79 7.93
CA GLU A 91 -1.52 -4.91 7.45
C GLU A 91 -2.48 -5.59 6.46
N ARG A 92 -2.39 -6.91 6.27
CA ARG A 92 -3.32 -7.62 5.38
C ARG A 92 -4.69 -7.74 6.07
N LYS A 93 -5.76 -7.40 5.34
CA LYS A 93 -7.13 -7.69 5.78
C LYS A 93 -7.38 -9.20 5.79
N GLU A 94 -8.12 -9.68 6.78
CA GLU A 94 -8.57 -11.07 6.83
C GLU A 94 -9.66 -11.31 5.77
N TYR A 95 -9.56 -12.46 5.11
CA TYR A 95 -10.49 -12.91 4.10
C TYR A 95 -10.73 -14.42 4.24
N GLU A 96 -11.96 -14.84 3.94
CA GLU A 96 -12.31 -16.24 3.77
C GLU A 96 -12.45 -16.53 2.27
N VAL A 97 -11.84 -17.63 1.80
CA VAL A 97 -12.04 -18.15 0.45
C VAL A 97 -12.89 -19.41 0.52
N THR A 98 -14.04 -19.39 -0.15
CA THR A 98 -14.90 -20.56 -0.31
C THR A 98 -14.73 -21.15 -1.71
N LYS A 99 -14.54 -22.47 -1.76
CA LYS A 99 -14.55 -23.30 -2.96
C LYS A 99 -15.97 -23.80 -3.22
N VAL A 100 -16.50 -23.51 -4.41
CA VAL A 100 -17.79 -24.03 -4.87
C VAL A 100 -17.55 -24.89 -6.11
N LYS A 101 -18.07 -26.12 -6.09
CA LYS A 101 -18.02 -27.02 -7.24
C LYS A 101 -19.37 -27.02 -7.94
N ASP A 102 -19.37 -26.62 -9.20
CA ASP A 102 -20.54 -26.71 -10.06
C ASP A 102 -20.86 -28.19 -10.33
N THR A 103 -22.06 -28.62 -9.95
CA THR A 103 -22.50 -30.02 -10.02
C THR A 103 -22.79 -30.51 -11.44
N GLU A 104 -22.94 -29.60 -12.40
CA GLU A 104 -23.27 -29.93 -13.79
C GLU A 104 -22.02 -29.95 -14.68
N THR A 105 -21.09 -29.03 -14.44
CA THR A 105 -19.87 -28.87 -15.27
C THR A 105 -18.60 -29.41 -14.61
N GLY A 106 -18.64 -29.71 -13.31
CA GLY A 106 -17.47 -30.09 -12.53
C GLY A 106 -16.46 -28.96 -12.32
N LYS A 107 -16.78 -27.73 -12.75
CA LYS A 107 -15.93 -26.55 -12.64
C LYS A 107 -15.88 -26.09 -11.19
N GLU A 108 -14.69 -25.80 -10.70
CA GLU A 108 -14.47 -25.22 -9.37
C GLU A 108 -14.39 -23.69 -9.51
N THR A 109 -15.15 -22.97 -8.68
CA THR A 109 -15.10 -21.51 -8.56
C THR A 109 -14.70 -21.15 -7.13
N PHE A 110 -13.86 -20.12 -7.01
CA PHE A 110 -13.38 -19.61 -5.73
C PHE A 110 -13.97 -18.23 -5.50
N THR A 111 -14.59 -18.02 -4.35
CA THR A 111 -15.17 -16.73 -3.95
C THR A 111 -14.49 -16.23 -2.69
N ILE A 112 -14.02 -14.99 -2.74
CA ILE A 112 -13.41 -14.32 -1.58
C ILE A 112 -14.43 -13.42 -0.90
N THR A 113 -14.56 -13.56 0.42
CA THR A 113 -15.39 -12.71 1.27
C THR A 113 -14.53 -12.12 2.39
N PRO A 114 -14.80 -10.88 2.85
CA PRO A 114 -14.24 -10.40 4.10
C PRO A 114 -14.63 -11.37 5.22
N ASP A 115 -13.67 -11.73 6.06
CA ASP A 115 -13.89 -12.52 7.27
C ASP A 115 -14.55 -11.68 8.37
#